data_AF-A0A0E9X3S1-F1
#
_entry.id   AF-A0A0E9X3S1-F1
#
_cell.length_a   1.000
_cell.length_b   1.000
_cell.length_c   1.000
_cell.angle_alpha   90.00
_cell.angle_beta   90.00
_cell.angle_gamma   90.00
#
_symmetry.space_group_name_H-M   'P 1'
#
loop_
_entity.id
_entity.type
_entity.pdbx_description
1 polymer ?
#
loop_
_entity_poly.entity_id
_entity_poly.type
_entity_poly.pdbx_seq_one_letter_code
_entity_poly.pdbx_strand_id
1 'polypeptide(L)' 'MSDDAAREDACREYLSSLEDLTFNSKPHINMLTILAEENLHFAKDIVAIIEAQIAKVFIT' A
#
# COMPACT_ATOMS: atom_id res chain seq x y z
N MET A 1 -7.95 -19.10 7.68
CA MET A 1 -7.58 -17.72 8.06
C MET A 1 -8.80 -16.85 7.80
N SER A 2 -9.14 -15.92 8.69
CA SER A 2 -10.27 -15.01 8.44
C SER A 2 -9.87 -14.00 7.35
N ASP A 3 -10.80 -13.62 6.48
CA ASP A 3 -10.55 -12.60 5.43
C ASP A 3 -10.08 -11.27 6.04
N ASP A 4 -10.50 -10.96 7.27
CA ASP A 4 -10.07 -9.76 8.00
C ASP A 4 -8.57 -9.76 8.32
N ALA A 5 -8.01 -10.92 8.69
CA ALA A 5 -6.58 -11.02 8.99
C ALA A 5 -5.74 -10.87 7.72
N ALA A 6 -6.18 -11.48 6.62
CA ALA A 6 -5.52 -11.33 5.32
C ALA A 6 -5.58 -9.88 4.82
N ARG A 7 -6.71 -9.19 5.03
CA ARG A 7 -6.86 -7.77 4.71
C ARG A 7 -5.91 -6.90 5.53
N GLU A 8 -5.85 -7.13 6.85
CA GLU A 8 -4.98 -6.35 7.74
C GLU A 8 -3.51 -6.54 7.40
N ASP A 9 -3.10 -7.77 7.09
CA ASP A 9 -1.74 -8.09 6.65
C ASP A 9 -1.38 -7.36 5.34
N ALA A 10 -2.26 -7.45 4.32
CA ALA A 10 -2.07 -6.76 3.05
C ALA A 10 -1.96 -5.24 3.21
N CYS A 11 -2.87 -4.65 3.99
CA CYS A 11 -2.86 -3.21 4.27
C CYS A 11 -1.59 -2.77 5.00
N ARG A 12 -1.15 -3.54 6.00
CA ARG A 12 0.04 -3.23 6.79
C ARG A 12 1.31 -3.29 5.95
N GLU A 13 1.46 -4.34 5.15
CA GLU A 13 2.63 -4.53 4.29
C GLU A 13 2.71 -3.47 3.19
N TYR A 14 1.57 -3.16 2.56
CA TYR A 14 1.49 -2.11 1.55
C TYR A 14 1.83 -0.74 2.14
N LEU A 15 1.25 -0.39 3.30
CA LEU A 15 1.52 0.87 3.98
C LEU A 15 3.00 1.01 4.35
N SER A 16 3.60 -0.03 4.95
CA SER A 16 5.03 -0.01 5.32
C SER A 16 5.92 0.24 4.10
N SER A 17 5.66 -0.46 2.98
CA SER A 17 6.44 -0.28 1.75
C SER A 17 6.23 1.10 1.12
N LEU A 18 5.05 1.70 1.31
CA LEU A 18 4.71 3.01 0.78
C LEU A 18 5.33 4.14 1.60
N GLU A 19 5.44 3.98 2.92
CA GLU A 19 6.15 4.94 3.79
C GLU A 19 7.65 5.01 3.47
N ASP A 20 8.24 3.91 3.01
CA ASP A 20 9.64 3.87 2.54
C ASP A 20 9.84 4.60 1.19
N LEU A 21 8.76 4.86 0.43
CA LEU A 21 8.79 5.60 -0.84
C LEU A 21 8.90 7.12 -0.60
N THR A 22 10.02 7.54 0.00
CA THR A 22 10.33 8.95 0.31
C THR A 22 10.91 9.73 -0.89
N PHE A 23 11.34 9.01 -1.92
CA PHE A 23 11.81 9.53 -3.20
C PHE A 23 11.41 8.57 -4.31
N ASN A 24 11.61 8.97 -5.56
CA ASN A 24 11.33 8.13 -6.72
C ASN A 24 12.28 6.91 -6.76
N SER A 25 11.88 5.83 -6.11
CA SER A 25 12.63 4.59 -5.98
C SER A 25 11.97 3.48 -6.79
N LYS A 26 12.61 3.08 -7.89
CA LYS A 26 12.13 1.97 -8.74
C LYS A 26 11.93 0.66 -7.95
N PRO A 27 12.84 0.24 -7.05
CA PRO A 27 12.61 -0.95 -6.23
C PRO A 27 11.33 -0.88 -5.39
N HIS A 28 11.07 0.25 -4.73
CA HIS A 28 9.86 0.40 -3.90
C HIS A 28 8.59 0.44 -4.76
N ILE A 29 8.61 1.14 -5.90
CA ILE A 29 7.48 1.16 -6.84
C ILE A 29 7.17 -0.26 -7.35
N ASN A 30 8.19 -1.02 -7.70
CA ASN A 30 8.00 -2.41 -8.14
C ASN A 30 7.44 -3.28 -7.01
N MET A 31 7.95 -3.12 -5.79
CA MET A 31 7.43 -3.85 -4.62
C MET A 31 5.95 -3.54 -4.40
N LEU A 32 5.57 -2.26 -4.38
CA LEU A 32 4.17 -1.84 -4.25
C LEU A 32 3.30 -2.42 -5.38
N THR A 33 3.81 -2.48 -6.61
CA THR A 33 3.09 -3.06 -7.74
C THR A 33 2.84 -4.56 -7.54
N ILE A 34 3.85 -5.32 -7.09
CA ILE A 34 3.73 -6.75 -6.80
C ILE A 34 2.72 -6.97 -5.67
N LEU A 35 2.83 -6.22 -4.57
CA LEU A 35 1.91 -6.32 -3.43
C LEU A 35 0.46 -6.04 -3.83
N ALA A 36 0.22 -5.07 -4.71
CA ALA A 36 -1.12 -4.79 -5.25
C ALA A 36 -1.65 -5.93 -6.12
N GLU A 37 -0.79 -6.55 -6.93
CA GLU A 37 -1.16 -7.68 -7.79
C GLU A 37 -1.50 -8.94 -6.98
N GLU A 38 -0.75 -9.21 -5.90
CA GLU A 38 -1.01 -10.35 -5.01
C GLU A 38 -2.29 -10.16 -4.17
N ASN A 39 -2.66 -8.91 -3.87
CA ASN A 39 -3.75 -8.56 -2.97
C ASN A 39 -4.94 -7.90 -3.68
N LEU A 40 -5.24 -8.28 -4.93
CA LEU A 40 -6.34 -7.72 -5.73
C LEU A 40 -7.71 -7.75 -5.04
N HIS A 41 -7.97 -8.73 -4.17
CA HIS A 41 -9.21 -8.81 -3.38
C HIS A 41 -9.40 -7.62 -2.43
N PHE A 42 -8.29 -6.97 -2.04
CA PHE A 42 -8.24 -5.81 -1.15
C PHE A 42 -7.87 -4.52 -1.89
N ALA A 43 -8.05 -4.48 -3.23
CA ALA A 43 -7.69 -3.33 -4.05
C ALA A 43 -8.31 -2.01 -3.56
N LYS A 44 -9.53 -2.04 -3.02
CA LYS A 44 -10.18 -0.85 -2.46
C LYS A 44 -9.43 -0.28 -1.26
N ASP A 45 -8.98 -1.15 -0.35
CA ASP A 45 -8.20 -0.74 0.82
C ASP A 45 -6.83 -0.20 0.40
N ILE A 46 -6.17 -0.85 -0.57
CA ILE A 46 -4.89 -0.41 -1.12
C ILE A 46 -5.00 0.99 -1.76
N VAL A 47 -6.05 1.23 -2.56
CA VAL A 47 -6.31 2.55 -3.14
C VAL A 47 -6.49 3.61 -2.04
N ALA A 48 -7.27 3.31 -1.00
CA ALA A 48 -7.47 4.23 0.11
C ALA A 48 -6.15 4.58 0.84
N ILE A 49 -5.23 3.62 0.98
CA ILE A 49 -3.90 3.85 1.55
C ILE A 49 -3.09 4.81 0.69
N ILE A 50 -3.07 4.61 -0.64
CA ILE A 50 -2.37 5.50 -1.58
C ILE A 50 -2.95 6.91 -1.51
N GLU A 51 -4.27 7.05 -1.57
CA GLU A 51 -4.95 8.35 -1.49
C GLU A 51 -4.65 9.06 -0.16
N ALA A 52 -4.68 8.35 0.96
CA ALA A 52 -4.36 8.90 2.27
C ALA A 52 -2.90 9.37 2.36
N GLN A 53 -1.95 8.60 1.82
CA GLN A 53 -0.54 8.98 1.81
C GLN A 53 -0.29 10.20 0.93
N ILE A 54 -0.92 10.27 -0.25
CA ILE A 54 -0.89 11.45 -1.12
C ILE A 54 -1.44 12.65 -0.36
N ALA A 55 -2.65 12.55 0.21
CA ALA A 55 -3.27 13.63 0.97
C ALA A 55 -2.39 14.11 2.13
N LYS A 56 -1.75 13.19 2.86
CA LYS A 56 -0.80 13.51 3.94
C LYS A 56 0.34 14.39 3.44
N VAL A 57 1.02 13.98 2.36
CA VAL A 57 2.18 14.70 1.80
C VAL A 57 1.79 16.06 1.20
N PHE A 58 0.60 16.18 0.61
CA PHE A 58 0.13 17.45 0.04
C PHE A 58 -0.42 18.45 1.07
N ILE A 59 -0.83 17.99 2.26
CA ILE A 59 -1.43 18.84 3.31
C ILE A 59 -0.39 19.29 4.36
N THR A 60 0.76 18.62 4.48
CA THR A 60 1.92 19.05 5.28
C THR A 60 2.92 19.88 4.50
#